data_AF-A0A914JKR0-F1
#
_entry.id   AF-A0A914JKR0-F1
#
_cell.length_a   1.000
_cell.length_b   1.000
_cell.length_c   1.000
_cell.angle_alpha   90.00
_cell.angle_beta   90.00
_cell.angle_gamma   90.00
#
_symmetry.space_group_name_H-M   'P 1'
#
loop_
_entity.id
_entity.type
_entity.pdbx_description
1 polymer ?
#
loop_
_entity_poly.entity_id
_entity_poly.type
_entity_poly.pdbx_seq_one_letter_code
_entity_poly.pdbx_strand_id
1 'polypeptide(L)'
;MTKIVERKIHLITEVELSDVRNHIPGDKTIPTLPENFIQDSDDEPWKCQVKLTNGNTIGADFVILAIGVTPNTELWKKNCKELLLEDDYGIKVDNMMKTNLTNIYSAGDVCTLKNSGSKHWSQIRLWTQARVMGTCCARSMIYENDLESDIFFEIFTHVTTFYGYE
;
A
#
# COMPACT_ATOMS: atom_id res chain seq x y z
N MET A 1 -7.53 36.52 17.01
CA MET A 1 -6.08 36.21 16.99
C MET A 1 -5.92 34.75 16.59
N THR A 2 -5.40 34.48 15.40
CA THR A 2 -5.14 33.11 14.92
C THR A 2 -3.87 32.63 15.61
N LYS A 3 -3.97 31.57 16.43
CA LYS A 3 -2.81 30.95 17.09
C LYS A 3 -1.93 30.35 15.98
N ILE A 4 -0.75 30.93 15.76
CA ILE A 4 0.24 30.32 14.87
C ILE A 4 0.77 29.10 15.62
N VAL A 5 0.37 27.91 15.17
CA VAL A 5 0.91 26.65 15.69
C VAL A 5 2.18 26.38 14.90
N GLU A 6 3.33 26.46 15.56
CA GLU A 6 4.61 26.06 14.97
C GLU A 6 4.57 24.54 14.71
N ARG A 7 4.82 24.12 13.47
CA ARG A 7 4.87 22.70 13.07
C ARG A 7 6.31 22.36 12.72
N LYS A 8 6.85 21.31 13.35
CA LYS A 8 8.18 20.78 13.06
C LYS A 8 8.05 19.46 12.30
N ILE A 9 8.85 19.30 11.25
CA ILE A 9 8.95 18.05 10.48
C ILE A 9 10.32 17.45 10.77
N HIS A 10 10.32 16.21 11.25
CA HIS A 10 11.54 15.45 11.46
C HIS A 10 11.66 14.38 10.38
N LEU A 11 12.74 14.43 9.61
CA LEU A 11 13.07 13.42 8.61
C LEU A 11 14.12 12.48 9.21
N ILE A 12 13.79 11.20 9.29
CA ILE A 12 14.72 10.15 9.69
C ILE A 12 14.84 9.21 8.49
N THR A 13 16.05 9.09 7.97
CA THR A 13 16.39 8.26 6.81
C THR A 13 17.36 7.16 7.22
N GLU A 14 17.70 6.24 6.32
CA GLU A 14 18.62 5.12 6.59
C GLU A 14 18.19 4.25 7.79
N VAL A 15 16.87 4.14 8.01
CA VAL A 15 16.23 3.34 9.05
C VAL A 15 15.04 2.61 8.46
N GLU A 16 14.69 1.47 9.07
CA GLU A 16 13.46 0.75 8.76
C GLU A 16 12.55 0.71 9.99
N LEU A 17 11.25 0.54 9.72
CA LEU A 17 10.26 0.27 10.75
C LEU A 17 10.45 -1.15 11.28
N SER A 18 10.80 -1.27 12.57
CA SER A 18 10.95 -2.58 13.22
C SER A 18 9.67 -3.06 13.89
N ASP A 19 8.93 -2.16 14.54
CA ASP A 19 7.71 -2.52 15.30
C ASP A 19 6.85 -1.28 15.53
N VAL A 20 5.53 -1.47 15.62
CA VAL A 20 4.56 -0.43 16.04
C VAL A 20 3.72 -1.02 17.16
N ARG A 21 3.79 -0.39 18.34
CA ARG A 21 3.05 -0.82 19.52
C ARG A 21 2.06 0.23 19.94
N ASN A 22 0.84 -0.20 20.28
CA ASN A 22 -0.08 0.64 21.02
C ASN A 22 0.40 0.75 22.48
N HIS A 23 0.12 1.88 23.11
CA HIS A 23 0.36 2.06 24.52
C HIS A 23 -0.38 1.01 25.34
N ILE A 24 0.36 0.31 26.21
CA ILE A 24 -0.19 -0.63 27.18
C ILE A 24 -0.28 0.13 28.51
N PRO A 25 -1.48 0.23 29.14
CA PRO A 25 -1.63 0.91 30.42
C PRO A 25 -0.65 0.36 31.49
N GLY A 26 0.17 1.24 32.05
CA GLY A 26 1.20 0.90 33.06
C GLY A 26 2.61 0.69 32.51
N ASP A 27 2.78 0.62 31.19
CA ASP A 27 4.10 0.63 30.55
C ASP A 27 4.65 2.06 30.52
N LYS A 28 5.57 2.36 31.43
CA LYS A 28 6.29 3.64 31.50
C LYS A 28 7.58 3.65 30.68
N THR A 29 7.76 2.73 29.73
CA THR A 29 8.93 2.78 28.86
C THR A 29 8.96 4.12 28.13
N ILE A 30 9.89 4.98 28.55
CA ILE A 30 10.11 6.27 27.93
C ILE A 30 10.74 5.98 26.57
N PRO A 31 10.16 6.45 25.46
CA PRO A 31 10.78 6.31 24.15
C PRO A 31 12.19 6.92 24.18
N THR A 32 13.20 6.16 23.76
CA THR A 32 14.51 6.74 23.45
C THR A 32 14.40 7.53 22.16
N LEU A 33 14.15 8.82 22.33
CA LEU A 33 14.05 9.78 21.24
C LEU A 33 15.44 10.04 20.62
N PRO A 34 15.53 10.24 19.29
CA PRO A 34 16.75 10.75 18.68
C PRO A 34 17.12 12.13 19.26
N GLU A 35 18.40 12.50 19.28
CA GLU A 35 18.92 13.73 19.92
C GLU A 35 18.20 15.04 19.50
N ASN A 36 17.59 15.06 18.30
CA ASN A 36 16.89 16.21 17.75
C ASN A 36 15.36 16.22 17.98
N PHE A 37 14.83 15.25 18.71
CA PHE A 37 13.41 15.20 19.06
C PHE A 37 13.20 15.84 20.42
N ILE A 38 12.34 16.86 20.45
CA ILE A 38 11.93 17.49 21.71
C ILE A 38 10.83 16.60 22.29
N GLN A 39 11.02 16.12 23.52
CA GLN A 39 9.90 15.64 24.31
C GLN A 39 9.07 16.87 24.67
N ASP A 40 7.97 17.11 23.96
CA ASP A 40 6.99 18.10 24.40
C ASP A 40 6.47 17.60 25.75
N SER A 41 6.91 18.30 26.80
CA SER A 41 6.65 17.95 28.18
C SER A 41 5.15 18.04 28.46
N ASP A 42 4.53 16.90 28.71
CA ASP A 42 3.39 16.72 29.61
C ASP A 42 3.39 15.24 30.03
N ASP A 43 3.07 14.96 31.30
CA ASP A 43 3.16 13.63 31.95
C ASP A 43 2.25 12.52 31.35
N GLU A 44 1.65 12.74 30.18
CA GLU A 44 0.81 11.75 29.51
C GLU A 44 1.61 10.85 28.56
N PRO A 45 1.43 9.51 28.64
CA PRO A 45 2.12 8.59 27.76
C PRO A 45 1.58 8.68 26.32
N TRP A 46 2.50 8.67 25.35
CA TRP A 46 2.18 8.54 23.92
C TRP A 46 1.28 7.34 23.65
N LYS A 47 0.26 7.50 22.79
CA LYS A 47 -0.69 6.42 22.44
C LYS A 47 -0.07 5.29 21.65
N CYS A 48 1.01 5.55 20.93
CA CYS A 48 1.75 4.55 20.18
C CYS A 48 3.26 4.81 20.23
N GLN A 49 4.01 3.73 20.04
CA GLN A 49 5.45 3.72 20.00
C GLN A 49 5.92 3.06 18.71
N VAL A 50 6.85 3.70 18.03
CA VAL A 50 7.45 3.24 16.78
C VAL A 50 8.91 2.89 17.04
N LYS A 51 9.26 1.61 16.87
CA LYS A 51 10.64 1.14 17.01
C LYS A 51 11.33 1.13 15.65
N LEU A 52 12.53 1.69 15.61
CA LEU A 52 13.38 1.74 14.42
C LEU A 52 14.52 0.72 14.50
N THR A 53 15.05 0.33 13.35
CA THR A 53 16.19 -0.62 13.26
C THR A 53 17.50 -0.10 13.84
N ASN A 54 17.65 1.22 13.97
CA ASN A 54 18.81 1.83 14.64
C ASN A 54 18.72 1.82 16.18
N GLY A 55 17.68 1.22 16.75
CA GLY A 55 17.47 1.11 18.20
C GLY A 55 16.65 2.25 18.81
N ASN A 56 16.37 3.31 18.07
CA ASN A 56 15.56 4.43 18.56
C ASN A 56 14.08 4.04 18.65
N THR A 57 13.36 4.67 19.58
CA THR A 57 11.91 4.52 19.73
C THR A 57 11.26 5.90 19.73
N ILE A 58 10.28 6.09 18.86
CA ILE A 58 9.56 7.35 18.70
C ILE A 58 8.17 7.21 19.29
N GLY A 59 7.83 8.09 20.24
CA GLY A 59 6.47 8.23 20.73
C GLY A 59 5.61 9.02 19.76
N ALA A 60 4.37 8.59 19.54
CA ALA A 60 3.41 9.29 18.70
C ALA A 60 1.97 9.13 19.23
N ASP A 61 1.09 10.06 18.87
CA ASP A 61 -0.34 9.92 19.09
C ASP A 61 -1.05 9.19 17.95
N PHE A 62 -0.42 9.19 16.76
CA PHE A 62 -0.94 8.60 15.54
C PHE A 62 0.21 8.19 14.62
N VAL A 63 0.07 7.03 13.97
CA VAL A 63 1.05 6.48 13.03
C VAL A 63 0.35 6.20 11.70
N ILE A 64 0.93 6.73 10.62
CA ILE A 64 0.51 6.43 9.24
C ILE A 64 1.55 5.49 8.64
N LEU A 65 1.10 4.32 8.17
CA LEU A 65 1.94 3.37 7.45
C LEU A 65 1.70 3.52 5.95
N ALA A 66 2.72 3.97 5.23
CA ALA A 66 2.70 4.14 3.77
C ALA A 66 3.88 3.39 3.11
N ILE A 67 4.10 2.14 3.54
CA ILE A 67 5.27 1.29 3.18
C ILE A 67 4.99 0.32 2.02
N GLY A 68 3.87 0.49 1.32
CA GLY A 68 3.38 -0.44 0.29
C GLY A 68 2.19 -1.26 0.76
N VAL A 69 1.70 -2.12 -0.14
CA VAL A 69 0.49 -2.93 0.06
C VAL A 69 0.71 -4.35 -0.40
N THR A 70 0.05 -5.30 0.28
CA THR A 70 -0.04 -6.70 -0.13
C THR A 70 -1.42 -6.96 -0.71
N PRO A 71 -1.57 -7.69 -1.84
CA PRO A 71 -2.87 -8.06 -2.38
C PRO A 71 -3.74 -8.77 -1.32
N ASN A 72 -4.98 -8.33 -1.17
CA ASN A 72 -5.90 -8.85 -0.14
C ASN A 72 -6.50 -10.21 -0.55
N THR A 73 -5.67 -11.25 -0.68
CA THR A 73 -6.07 -12.55 -1.24
C THR A 73 -6.33 -13.65 -0.21
N GLU A 74 -6.14 -13.36 1.08
CA GLU A 74 -6.18 -14.34 2.16
C GLU A 74 -7.51 -15.11 2.25
N LEU A 75 -8.65 -14.44 1.98
CA LEU A 75 -9.96 -15.08 1.98
C LEU A 75 -10.04 -16.22 0.95
N TRP A 76 -9.59 -15.97 -0.28
CA TRP A 76 -9.66 -16.96 -1.36
C TRP A 76 -8.57 -18.01 -1.24
N LYS A 77 -7.37 -17.62 -0.80
CA LYS A 77 -6.28 -18.56 -0.50
C LYS A 77 -6.71 -19.63 0.51
N LYS A 78 -7.51 -19.26 1.51
CA LYS A 78 -8.06 -20.20 2.50
C LYS A 78 -9.19 -21.07 1.96
N ASN A 79 -10.11 -20.50 1.19
CA ASN A 79 -11.39 -21.12 0.86
C ASN A 79 -11.48 -21.68 -0.57
N CYS A 80 -10.55 -21.33 -1.46
CA CYS A 80 -10.54 -21.68 -2.88
C CYS A 80 -9.13 -22.10 -3.31
N LYS A 81 -8.74 -23.33 -2.96
CA LYS A 81 -7.38 -23.85 -3.22
C LYS A 81 -7.02 -23.97 -4.70
N GLU A 82 -8.03 -24.03 -5.56
CA GLU A 82 -7.85 -24.10 -7.01
C GLU A 82 -7.50 -22.74 -7.61
N LEU A 83 -7.78 -21.63 -6.91
CA LEU A 83 -7.44 -20.29 -7.40
C LEU A 83 -5.92 -20.10 -7.36
N LEU A 84 -5.33 -19.80 -8.52
CA LEU A 84 -3.90 -19.58 -8.64
C LEU A 84 -3.54 -18.15 -8.24
N LEU A 85 -2.46 -18.01 -7.48
CA LEU A 85 -1.84 -16.74 -7.13
C LEU A 85 -0.49 -16.62 -7.84
N GLU A 86 -0.06 -15.39 -8.07
CA GLU A 86 1.31 -15.07 -8.46
C GLU A 86 2.23 -14.93 -7.24
N ASP A 87 3.55 -14.89 -7.48
CA ASP A 87 4.57 -14.77 -6.41
C ASP A 87 4.40 -13.55 -5.49
N ASP A 88 3.71 -12.49 -5.94
CA ASP A 88 3.39 -11.30 -5.13
C ASP A 88 2.07 -11.44 -4.34
N TYR A 89 1.53 -12.66 -4.27
CA TYR A 89 0.24 -13.03 -3.67
C TYR A 89 -1.00 -12.49 -4.39
N GLY A 90 -0.87 -11.81 -5.52
CA GLY A 90 -2.02 -11.37 -6.31
C GLY A 90 -2.70 -12.53 -7.03
N ILE A 91 -4.02 -12.45 -7.21
CA ILE A 91 -4.78 -13.42 -8.02
C ILE A 91 -4.22 -13.43 -9.45
N LYS A 92 -3.81 -14.60 -9.94
CA LYS A 92 -3.27 -14.73 -11.28
C LYS A 92 -4.36 -14.46 -12.32
N VAL A 93 -4.09 -13.54 -13.24
CA VAL A 93 -4.97 -13.24 -14.37
C VAL A 93 -4.25 -13.26 -15.71
N ASP A 94 -5.00 -13.54 -16.78
CA ASP A 94 -4.55 -13.39 -18.16
C ASP A 94 -4.81 -11.97 -18.71
N ASN A 95 -4.50 -11.74 -19.99
CA ASN A 95 -4.73 -10.45 -20.66
C ASN A 95 -6.20 -10.03 -20.74
N MET A 96 -7.13 -10.95 -20.52
CA MET A 96 -8.57 -10.70 -20.47
C MET A 96 -9.08 -10.53 -19.02
N MET A 97 -8.18 -10.42 -18.03
CA MET A 97 -8.51 -10.37 -16.60
C MET A 97 -9.19 -11.64 -16.07
N LYS A 98 -9.12 -12.76 -16.81
CA LYS A 98 -9.67 -14.05 -16.39
C LYS A 98 -8.73 -14.69 -15.39
N THR A 99 -9.29 -15.27 -14.35
CA THR A 99 -8.55 -16.19 -13.47
C THR A 99 -8.44 -17.57 -14.13
N ASN A 100 -7.81 -18.53 -13.45
CA ASN A 100 -7.79 -19.92 -13.91
C ASN A 100 -9.14 -20.64 -13.76
N LEU A 101 -10.14 -20.01 -13.14
CA LEU A 101 -11.47 -20.59 -12.92
C LEU A 101 -12.49 -20.01 -13.90
N THR A 102 -13.35 -20.87 -14.42
CA THR A 102 -14.38 -20.50 -15.40
C THR A 102 -15.33 -19.44 -14.84
N ASN A 103 -15.59 -18.40 -15.62
CA ASN A 103 -16.49 -17.28 -15.27
C ASN A 103 -16.05 -16.47 -14.03
N ILE A 104 -14.79 -16.59 -13.61
CA ILE A 104 -14.22 -15.80 -12.52
C ILE A 104 -13.14 -14.88 -13.07
N TYR A 105 -13.32 -13.59 -12.82
CA TYR A 105 -12.43 -12.52 -13.26
C TYR A 105 -11.91 -11.74 -12.06
N SER A 106 -10.79 -11.05 -12.22
CA SER A 106 -10.21 -10.22 -11.16
C SER A 106 -9.54 -8.98 -11.73
N ALA A 107 -9.64 -7.86 -11.02
CA ALA A 107 -9.14 -6.56 -11.48
C ALA A 107 -8.62 -5.72 -10.30
N GLY A 108 -7.69 -4.81 -10.60
CA GLY A 108 -7.16 -3.86 -9.63
C GLY A 108 -6.13 -4.47 -8.67
N ASP A 109 -6.09 -3.96 -7.45
CA ASP A 109 -4.98 -4.20 -6.52
C ASP A 109 -4.89 -5.64 -6.00
N VAL A 110 -5.92 -6.45 -6.23
CA VAL A 110 -5.99 -7.82 -5.74
C VAL A 110 -5.38 -8.85 -6.70
N CYS A 111 -5.15 -8.49 -7.97
CA CYS A 111 -4.72 -9.45 -9.01
C CYS A 111 -3.46 -9.04 -9.76
N THR A 112 -2.73 -10.01 -10.28
CA THR A 112 -1.46 -9.76 -10.96
C THR A 112 -1.50 -10.31 -12.37
N LEU A 113 -1.25 -9.42 -13.34
CA LEU A 113 -0.91 -9.79 -14.70
C LEU A 113 0.61 -9.73 -14.88
N LYS A 114 1.29 -10.88 -14.94
CA LYS A 114 2.73 -10.92 -15.24
C LYS A 114 3.03 -10.96 -16.73
N ASN A 115 2.33 -11.82 -17.47
CA ASN A 115 2.63 -12.10 -18.87
C ASN A 115 1.75 -11.28 -19.80
N SER A 116 1.86 -9.96 -19.68
CA SER A 116 1.06 -9.05 -20.49
C SER A 116 1.49 -9.00 -21.97
N GLY A 117 2.64 -9.60 -22.31
CA GLY A 117 3.25 -9.50 -23.63
C GLY A 117 4.05 -8.20 -23.84
N SER A 118 3.89 -7.20 -22.96
CA SER A 118 4.67 -5.97 -22.96
C SER A 118 5.83 -6.06 -21.97
N LYS A 119 7.05 -5.76 -22.44
CA LYS A 119 8.25 -5.65 -21.58
C LYS A 119 8.18 -4.48 -20.59
N HIS A 120 7.28 -3.54 -20.82
CA HIS A 120 7.12 -2.32 -20.01
C HIS A 120 5.99 -2.42 -19.00
N TRP A 121 5.22 -3.51 -19.03
CA TRP A 121 4.18 -3.70 -18.05
C TRP A 121 4.78 -4.02 -16.69
N SER A 122 4.27 -3.36 -15.67
CA SER A 122 4.47 -3.72 -14.29
C SER A 122 3.11 -3.66 -13.60
N GLN A 123 2.84 -4.63 -12.72
CA GLN A 123 1.67 -4.57 -11.88
C GLN A 123 1.91 -3.48 -10.82
N ILE A 124 1.14 -2.38 -10.89
CA ILE A 124 1.28 -1.24 -9.98
C ILE A 124 -0.08 -0.97 -9.35
N ARG A 125 -0.14 -1.02 -8.02
CA ARG A 125 -1.37 -0.95 -7.23
C ARG A 125 -1.93 0.47 -7.16
N LEU A 126 -2.42 0.96 -8.30
CA LEU A 126 -2.89 2.33 -8.50
C LEU A 126 -4.30 2.34 -9.07
N TRP A 127 -5.02 3.39 -8.69
CA TRP A 127 -6.39 3.61 -9.15
C TRP A 127 -6.54 3.64 -10.68
N THR A 128 -5.58 4.25 -11.39
CA THR A 128 -5.61 4.30 -12.86
C THR A 128 -5.52 2.92 -13.48
N GLN A 129 -4.65 2.05 -12.97
CA GLN A 129 -4.55 0.66 -13.40
C GLN A 129 -5.84 -0.10 -13.07
N ALA A 130 -6.35 0.05 -11.84
CA ALA A 130 -7.59 -0.60 -11.42
C ALA A 130 -8.80 -0.20 -12.29
N ARG A 131 -8.93 1.07 -12.66
CA ARG A 131 -10.00 1.57 -13.54
C ARG A 131 -9.95 0.90 -14.93
N VAL A 132 -8.76 0.81 -15.51
CA VAL A 132 -8.58 0.23 -16.84
C VAL A 132 -8.79 -1.30 -16.79
N MET A 133 -8.24 -1.98 -15.79
CA MET A 133 -8.48 -3.40 -15.55
C MET A 133 -9.96 -3.72 -15.36
N GLY A 134 -10.70 -2.89 -14.62
CA GLY A 134 -12.14 -3.05 -14.44
C GLY A 134 -12.92 -2.95 -15.74
N THR A 135 -12.52 -2.03 -16.62
CA THR A 135 -13.12 -1.89 -17.97
C THR A 135 -12.81 -3.11 -18.84
N CYS A 136 -11.56 -3.59 -18.82
CA CYS A 136 -11.15 -4.81 -19.52
C CYS A 136 -11.95 -6.02 -19.02
N CYS A 137 -12.06 -6.20 -17.70
CA CYS A 137 -12.83 -7.25 -17.05
C CYS A 137 -14.30 -7.25 -17.50
N ALA A 138 -14.97 -6.10 -17.50
CA ALA A 138 -16.35 -5.97 -17.96
C ALA A 138 -16.50 -6.33 -19.45
N ARG A 139 -15.57 -5.88 -20.30
CA ARG A 139 -15.57 -6.26 -21.72
C ARG A 139 -15.37 -7.77 -21.88
N SER A 140 -14.43 -8.37 -21.15
CA SER A 140 -14.15 -9.81 -21.22
C SER A 140 -15.34 -10.67 -20.82
N MET A 141 -16.16 -10.21 -19.86
CA MET A 141 -17.42 -10.87 -19.51
C MET A 141 -18.46 -10.85 -20.65
N ILE A 142 -18.41 -9.87 -21.55
CA ILE A 142 -19.38 -9.72 -22.66
C ILE A 142 -18.91 -10.45 -23.91
N TYR A 143 -17.64 -10.29 -24.27
CA TYR A 143 -17.11 -10.72 -25.57
C TYR A 143 -16.40 -12.08 -25.53
N GLU A 144 -16.26 -12.67 -24.34
CA GLU A 144 -15.75 -14.00 -24.00
C GLU A 144 -14.39 -14.44 -24.57
N ASN A 145 -13.92 -14.02 -25.74
CA ASN A 145 -12.57 -14.26 -26.30
C ASN A 145 -12.13 -13.27 -27.41
N ASP A 146 -12.95 -12.29 -27.80
CA ASP A 146 -12.67 -11.41 -28.95
C ASP A 146 -12.25 -9.99 -28.52
N LEU A 147 -11.21 -9.90 -27.68
CA LEU A 147 -10.72 -8.63 -27.19
C LEU A 147 -9.20 -8.57 -27.19
N GLU A 148 -8.69 -7.54 -27.85
CA GLU A 148 -7.33 -7.07 -27.62
C GLU A 148 -7.29 -6.32 -26.27
N SER A 149 -6.28 -6.66 -25.47
CA SER A 149 -6.07 -6.04 -24.16
C SER A 149 -5.53 -4.63 -24.34
N ASP A 150 -6.33 -3.64 -23.95
CA ASP A 150 -5.96 -2.22 -23.96
C ASP A 150 -5.66 -1.72 -22.53
N ILE A 151 -5.02 -2.58 -21.72
CA ILE A 151 -4.68 -2.22 -20.34
C ILE A 151 -3.37 -1.45 -20.22
N PHE A 152 -2.65 -1.31 -21.33
CA PHE A 152 -1.32 -0.72 -21.37
C PHE A 152 -1.39 0.80 -21.36
N PHE A 153 -0.47 1.42 -20.64
CA PHE A 153 -0.28 2.86 -20.69
C PHE A 153 0.97 3.15 -21.52
N GLU A 154 0.86 4.04 -22.51
CA GLU A 154 2.04 4.55 -23.23
C GLU A 154 2.91 5.44 -22.33
N ILE A 155 2.27 6.19 -21.43
CA ILE A 155 2.91 7.09 -20.47
C ILE A 155 2.27 6.90 -19.10
N PHE A 156 3.13 6.74 -18.09
CA PHE A 156 2.75 6.73 -16.69
C PHE A 156 3.22 8.03 -16.03
N THR A 157 2.29 8.83 -15.50
CA THR A 157 2.60 10.05 -14.72
C THR A 157 1.90 9.99 -13.36
N HIS A 158 2.63 10.39 -12.32
CA HIS A 158 2.13 10.55 -10.97
C HIS A 158 2.54 11.92 -10.45
N VAL A 159 1.59 12.67 -9.89
CA VAL A 159 1.81 14.02 -9.38
C VAL A 159 1.34 14.06 -7.94
N THR A 160 2.24 14.45 -7.04
CA THR A 160 1.94 14.66 -5.62
C THR A 160 2.32 16.08 -5.26
N THR A 161 1.34 16.88 -4.87
CA THR A 161 1.56 18.26 -4.41
C THR A 161 1.72 18.27 -2.91
N PHE A 162 2.83 18.81 -2.42
CA PHE A 162 3.08 19.01 -0.99
C PHE A 162 2.92 20.50 -0.65
N TYR A 163 2.19 20.78 0.43
CA TYR A 163 2.10 22.12 1.05
C TYR A 163 1.74 23.29 0.12
N GLY A 164 1.05 23.03 -0.99
CA GLY A 164 0.64 24.08 -1.93
C GLY A 164 1.78 24.74 -2.70
N TYR A 165 2.93 24.06 -2.82
CA TYR A 165 3.95 24.44 -3.79
C TYR A 165 3.45 24.08 -5.19
N GLU A 166 3.02 25.10 -5.94
CA GLU A 166 2.81 25.06 -7.40
C GLU A 166 4.13 25.26 -8.16
#